data_AF-A0A090WPS5-F1
#
_entry.id   AF-A0A090WPS5-F1
#
_cell.length_a   1.000
_cell.length_b   1.000
_cell.length_c   1.000
_cell.angle_alpha   90.00
_cell.angle_beta   90.00
_cell.angle_gamma   90.00
#
_symmetry.space_group_name_H-M   'P 1'
#
loop_
_entity.id
_entity.type
_entity.pdbx_description
1 polymer ?
#
loop_
_entity_poly.entity_id
_entity_poly.type
_entity_poly.pdbx_seq_one_letter_code
_entity_poly.pdbx_strand_id
1 'polypeptide(L)' 'MARKKNITAEKIIDLYMSTLLIDDNIPKTVYAFAHANNFEENDFYKYFSNFDVLEKHIFSLFLRKHFGAISRK' A
#
# COMPACT_ATOMS: atom_id res chain seq x y z
N MET A 1 -26.68 -8.26 2.10
CA MET A 1 -25.56 -8.24 1.15
C MET A 1 -24.48 -7.33 1.73
N ALA A 2 -23.36 -7.90 2.20
CA ALA A 2 -22.28 -7.13 2.82
C ALA A 2 -21.67 -6.20 1.77
N ARG A 3 -21.56 -4.90 2.08
CA ARG A 3 -20.95 -3.91 1.20
C ARG A 3 -19.53 -4.37 0.89
N LYS A 4 -19.21 -4.71 -0.37
CA LYS A 4 -17.83 -4.89 -0.83
C LYS A 4 -17.08 -3.63 -0.40
N LYS A 5 -16.15 -3.76 0.55
CA LYS A 5 -15.27 -2.66 0.92
C LYS A 5 -14.42 -2.42 -0.32
N ASN A 6 -14.70 -1.33 -1.05
CA ASN A 6 -13.89 -0.94 -2.19
C ASN A 6 -12.50 -0.58 -1.65
N ILE A 7 -11.57 -1.51 -1.77
CA ILE A 7 -10.15 -1.25 -1.52
C ILE A 7 -9.61 -0.43 -2.69
N THR A 8 -8.87 0.62 -2.38
CA THR A 8 -8.23 1.51 -3.35
C THR A 8 -6.72 1.37 -3.26
N ALA A 9 -6.00 1.81 -4.30
CA ALA A 9 -4.54 1.84 -4.30
C ALA A 9 -3.98 2.61 -3.08
N GLU A 10 -4.57 3.76 -2.75
CA GLU A 10 -4.21 4.57 -1.59
C GLU A 10 -4.40 3.80 -0.28
N LYS A 11 -5.51 3.05 -0.15
CA LYS A 11 -5.77 2.25 1.05
C LYS A 11 -4.75 1.13 1.21
N ILE A 12 -4.37 0.47 0.13
CA ILE A 12 -3.32 -0.56 0.13
C ILE A 12 -1.99 0.03 0.60
N ILE A 13 -1.64 1.22 0.09
CA ILE A 13 -0.43 1.96 0.49
C ILE A 13 -0.46 2.29 1.98
N ASP A 14 -1.56 2.86 2.48
CA ASP A 14 -1.70 3.23 3.88
C ASP A 14 -1.55 2.02 4.81
N LEU A 15 -2.21 0.92 4.46
CA LEU A 15 -2.14 -0.32 5.23
C LEU A 15 -0.71 -0.90 5.23
N TYR A 16 -0.06 -0.94 4.07
CA TYR A 16 1.32 -1.44 3.95
C TYR A 16 2.31 -0.57 4.74
N MET A 17 2.21 0.75 4.62
CA MET A 17 3.05 1.65 5.42
C MET A 17 2.79 1.51 6.91
N SER A 18 1.54 1.33 7.32
CA SER A 18 1.19 1.14 8.73
C SER A 18 1.78 -0.18 9.27
N THR A 19 1.74 -1.25 8.48
CA THR A 19 2.35 -2.53 8.87
C THR A 19 3.88 -2.44 9.02
N LEU A 20 4.55 -1.70 8.12
CA LEU A 20 6.00 -1.50 8.19
C LEU A 20 6.43 -0.66 9.40
N LEU A 21 5.67 0.39 9.72
CA LEU A 21 6.02 1.33 10.81
C LEU A 21 5.76 0.76 12.21
N ILE A 22 4.84 -0.19 12.34
CA ILE A 22 4.38 -0.68 13.65
C ILE A 22 5.04 -2.00 14.04
N ASP A 23 5.15 -2.94 13.09
CA ASP A 23 5.38 -4.35 13.43
C ASP A 23 6.76 -4.88 12.99
N ASP A 24 7.57 -4.04 12.32
CA ASP A 24 8.82 -4.39 11.61
C ASP A 24 8.69 -5.63 10.69
N ASN A 25 7.46 -6.12 10.48
CA ASN A 25 7.15 -7.36 9.80
C ASN A 25 6.52 -7.06 8.46
N ILE A 26 7.35 -7.15 7.44
CA ILE A 26 6.93 -7.08 6.05
C ILE A 26 6.09 -8.33 5.77
N PRO A 27 4.84 -8.19 5.28
CA PRO A 27 4.05 -9.34 4.90
C PRO A 27 4.79 -10.17 3.85
N LYS A 28 5.00 -11.45 4.13
CA LYS A 28 5.77 -12.35 3.25
C LYS A 28 5.08 -12.65 1.92
N THR A 29 3.76 -12.51 1.86
CA THR A 29 2.96 -12.79 0.65
C THR A 29 1.78 -11.83 0.54
N VAL A 30 1.34 -11.57 -0.70
CA VAL A 30 0.17 -10.74 -0.99
C VAL A 30 -1.08 -11.32 -0.35
N TYR A 31 -1.22 -12.66 -0.37
CA TYR A 31 -2.30 -13.36 0.30
C TYR A 31 -2.36 -13.07 1.81
N ALA A 32 -1.24 -13.19 2.53
CA ALA A 32 -1.20 -12.95 3.97
C ALA A 32 -1.54 -11.48 4.29
N PHE A 33 -1.05 -10.55 3.47
CA PHE A 33 -1.37 -9.13 3.59
C PHE A 33 -2.86 -8.84 3.36
N ALA A 34 -3.44 -9.40 2.28
CA ALA A 34 -4.84 -9.22 1.94
C ALA A 34 -5.76 -9.79 3.03
N HIS A 35 -5.43 -10.99 3.52
CA HIS A 35 -6.15 -11.65 4.61
C HIS A 35 -6.08 -10.86 5.92
N ALA A 36 -4.90 -10.41 6.34
CA ALA A 36 -4.72 -9.61 7.55
C ALA A 36 -5.51 -8.29 7.51
N ASN A 37 -5.67 -7.72 6.31
CA ASN A 37 -6.36 -6.45 6.10
C ASN A 37 -7.82 -6.60 5.63
N ASN A 38 -8.36 -7.82 5.62
CA ASN A 38 -9.74 -8.14 5.24
C ASN A 38 -10.14 -7.68 3.82
N PHE A 39 -9.27 -7.89 2.83
CA PHE A 39 -9.57 -7.67 1.42
C PHE A 39 -9.09 -8.85 0.55
N GLU A 40 -9.52 -8.92 -0.71
CA GLU A 40 -9.15 -10.03 -1.61
C GLU A 40 -7.80 -9.80 -2.27
N GLU A 41 -6.98 -10.85 -2.41
CA GLU A 41 -5.69 -10.77 -3.10
C GLU A 41 -5.84 -10.24 -4.54
N ASN A 42 -6.92 -10.62 -5.22
CA ASN A 42 -7.26 -10.10 -6.54
C ASN A 42 -7.43 -8.58 -6.57
N ASP A 43 -7.91 -7.98 -5.48
CA ASP A 43 -8.01 -6.53 -5.40
C ASP A 43 -6.65 -5.87 -5.25
N PHE A 44 -5.64 -6.54 -4.68
CA PHE A 44 -4.26 -6.06 -4.70
C PHE A 44 -3.73 -6.01 -6.13
N TYR A 45 -3.88 -7.10 -6.87
CA TYR A 45 -3.35 -7.24 -8.24
C TYR A 45 -4.01 -6.32 -9.26
N LYS A 46 -5.19 -5.75 -8.94
CA LYS A 46 -5.78 -4.66 -9.74
C LYS A 46 -4.95 -3.39 -9.72
N TYR A 47 -4.16 -3.17 -8.67
CA TYR A 47 -3.37 -1.95 -8.49
C TYR A 47 -1.85 -2.19 -8.52
N PHE A 48 -1.38 -3.29 -7.93
CA PHE A 48 0.05 -3.59 -7.78
C PHE A 48 0.34 -5.05 -8.10
N SER A 49 1.35 -5.31 -8.92
CA SER A 49 1.72 -6.68 -9.33
C SER A 49 2.47 -7.45 -8.24
N ASN A 50 3.17 -6.75 -7.35
CA ASN A 50 3.93 -7.30 -6.22
C ASN A 50 4.26 -6.17 -5.22
N PHE A 51 4.91 -6.52 -4.11
CA PHE A 51 5.34 -5.54 -3.10
C PHE A 51 6.42 -4.58 -3.63
N ASP A 52 7.34 -5.00 -4.51
CA ASP A 52 8.36 -4.10 -5.07
C ASP A 52 7.73 -2.91 -5.84
N VAL A 53 6.67 -3.16 -6.61
CA VAL A 53 5.94 -2.12 -7.35
C VAL A 53 5.21 -1.19 -6.38
N LEU A 54 4.60 -1.74 -5.34
CA LEU A 54 3.97 -0.97 -4.27
C LEU A 54 5.00 -0.06 -3.58
N GLU A 55 6.14 -0.60 -3.17
CA GLU A 55 7.21 0.14 -2.52
C GLU A 55 7.77 1.25 -3.40
N LYS A 56 8.08 0.97 -4.67
CA LYS A 56 8.53 1.99 -5.62
C LYS A 56 7.50 3.12 -5.75
N HIS A 57 6.22 2.77 -5.73
CA HIS A 57 5.16 3.77 -5.76
C HIS A 57 5.17 4.62 -4.47
N ILE A 58 5.28 3.99 -3.29
CA ILE A 58 5.41 4.68 -2.00
C ILE A 58 6.61 5.61 -1.97
N PHE A 59 7.79 5.14 -2.39
CA PHE A 59 9.00 5.96 -2.49
C PHE A 59 8.80 7.15 -3.45
N SER A 60 8.18 6.92 -4.61
CA SER A 60 7.89 7.99 -5.56
C SER A 60 6.94 9.04 -4.99
N LEU A 61 5.91 8.62 -4.26
CA LEU A 61 4.99 9.52 -3.54
C LEU A 61 5.73 10.33 -2.48
N PHE A 62 6.59 9.67 -1.70
CA PHE A 62 7.37 10.31 -0.65
C PHE A 62 8.34 11.36 -1.22
N LEU A 63 9.12 10.99 -2.24
CA LEU A 63 10.04 11.90 -2.94
C LEU A 63 9.28 13.09 -3.52
N ARG A 64 8.15 12.86 -4.20
CA ARG A 64 7.32 13.94 -4.74
C ARG A 64 6.83 14.90 -3.67
N LYS A 65 6.40 14.39 -2.50
CA LYS A 65 5.99 15.26 -1.37
C LYS A 65 7.17 16.06 -0.82
N HIS A 66 8.34 15.45 -0.69
CA HIS A 66 9.53 16.11 -0.15
C HIS A 66 10.10 17.18 -1.10
N PHE A 67 10.34 16.83 -2.37
CA PHE A 67 10.85 17.77 -3.37
C PHE A 67 9.83 18.85 -3.76
N GLY A 68 8.54 18.51 -3.82
CA GLY A 68 7.47 19.48 -4.03
C GLY A 68 7.34 20.50 -2.88
N ALA A 69 7.73 20.14 -1.66
CA ALA A 69 7.79 21.06 -0.53
C ALA A 69 9.01 22.00 -0.61
N ILE A 70 10.14 21.53 -1.14
CA ILE A 70 11.35 22.33 -1.31
C ILE A 70 11.19 23.37 -2.43
N SER A 71 10.47 23.04 -3.49
CA SER A 71 10.26 23.94 -4.64
C SER A 71 9.26 25.08 -4.39
N ARG A 72 8.62 25.15 -3.21
CA ARG A 72 7.77 26.29 -2.81
C ARG A 72 8.48 27.32 -1.91
N LYS A 73 9.81 27.28 -1.83
CA LYS A 73 10.61 28.33 -1.19
C LYS A 73 11.33 29.18 -2.23
#